data_AF-A0A8J3NV88-F1
#
_entry.id   AF-A0A8J3NV88-F1
#
_cell.length_a   1.000
_cell.length_b   1.000
_cell.length_c   1.000
_cell.angle_alpha   90.00
_cell.angle_beta   90.00
_cell.angle_gamma   90.00
#
_symmetry.space_group_name_H-M   'P 1'
#
loop_
_entity.id
_entity.type
_entity.pdbx_description
1 polymer ?
#
loop_
_entity_poly.entity_id
_entity_poly.type
_entity_poly.pdbx_seq_one_letter_code
_entity_poly.pdbx_strand_id
1 'polypeptide(L)' 'MVQLHVRQRGADVARRAEVPAGTVSNVLDRPATVREATRVKVQSAISDLGYVRGR' A
#
# COMPACT_ATOMS: atom_id res chain seq x y z
N MET A 1 -22.03 -19.30 -1.52
CA MET A 1 -20.85 -18.70 -2.18
C MET A 1 -20.03 -18.01 -1.10
N VAL A 2 -18.94 -18.63 -0.64
CA VAL A 2 -18.08 -18.01 0.39
C VAL A 2 -17.19 -17.00 -0.34
N GLN A 3 -17.43 -15.71 -0.14
CA GLN A 3 -16.49 -14.68 -0.61
C GLN A 3 -15.20 -14.86 0.18
N LEU A 4 -14.21 -15.50 -0.45
CA LEU A 4 -12.87 -15.66 0.10
C LEU A 4 -12.28 -14.25 0.28
N HIS A 5 -12.39 -13.68 1.47
CA HIS A 5 -11.76 -12.39 1.77
C HIS A 5 -10.26 -12.64 1.94
N VAL A 6 -9.52 -12.52 0.82
CA VAL A 6 -8.07 -12.48 0.85
C VAL A 6 -7.67 -11.21 1.60
N ARG A 7 -6.98 -11.38 2.74
CA ARG A 7 -6.38 -10.25 3.46
C ARG A 7 -5.37 -9.57 2.55
N GLN A 8 -5.64 -8.32 2.19
CA GLN A 8 -4.71 -7.52 1.39
C GLN A 8 -3.42 -7.32 2.18
N ARG A 9 -2.28 -7.65 1.57
CA ARG A 9 -0.96 -7.46 2.20
C ARG A 9 -0.33 -6.18 1.68
N GLY A 10 0.56 -5.57 2.47
CA GLY A 10 1.33 -4.40 2.01
C GLY A 10 2.19 -4.71 0.76
N ALA A 11 2.53 -5.98 0.53
CA ALA A 11 3.20 -6.43 -0.69
C ALA A 11 2.33 -6.26 -1.95
N ASP A 12 1.01 -6.39 -1.84
CA ASP A 12 0.10 -6.19 -2.97
C ASP A 12 0.01 -4.71 -3.35
N VAL A 13 -0.06 -3.83 -2.34
CA VAL A 13 0.05 -2.38 -2.51
C VAL A 13 1.36 -2.01 -3.20
N ALA A 14 2.48 -2.58 -2.74
CA ALA A 14 3.80 -2.32 -3.29
C ALA A 14 3.89 -2.69 -4.78
N ARG A 15 3.39 -3.88 -5.13
CA ARG A 15 3.32 -4.37 -6.52
C ARG A 15 2.43 -3.49 -7.39
N ARG A 16 1.25 -3.09 -6.90
CA ARG A 16 0.29 -2.23 -7.62
C ARG A 16 0.82 -0.81 -7.85
N ALA A 17 1.57 -0.27 -6.90
CA ALA A 17 2.18 1.06 -6.96
C ALA A 17 3.56 1.07 -7.65
N GLU A 18 4.07 -0.10 -8.05
CA GLU A 18 5.40 -0.28 -8.67
C GLU A 18 6.54 0.25 -7.78
N VAL A 19 6.49 -0.09 -6.49
CA VAL A 19 7.51 0.30 -5.49
C VAL A 19 7.97 -0.89 -4.66
N PRO A 20 9.13 -0.79 -3.98
CA PRO A 20 9.54 -1.76 -2.97
C PRO A 20 8.57 -1.83 -1.79
N ALA A 21 8.41 -3.01 -1.19
CA ALA A 21 7.52 -3.19 -0.03
C ALA A 21 7.88 -2.28 1.17
N GLY A 22 9.17 -2.06 1.42
CA GLY A 22 9.63 -1.12 2.45
C GLY A 22 9.22 0.33 2.19
N THR A 23 8.99 0.71 0.94
CA THR A 23 8.49 2.04 0.58
C THR A 23 7.04 2.21 1.03
N VAL A 24 6.21 1.19 0.95
CA VAL A 24 4.83 1.24 1.49
C VAL A 24 4.87 1.48 3.00
N SER A 25 5.75 0.79 3.73
CA SER A 25 5.96 1.04 5.15
C SER A 25 6.43 2.47 5.41
N ASN A 26 7.40 2.98 4.64
CA ASN A 26 7.86 4.36 4.79
C ASN A 26 6.77 5.39 4.48
N VAL A 27 5.90 5.17 3.49
CA VAL A 27 4.77 6.06 3.21
C VAL A 27 3.81 6.09 4.40
N LEU A 28 3.55 4.94 5.01
CA LEU A 28 2.61 4.83 6.14
C LEU A 28 3.21 5.34 7.47
N ASP A 29 4.50 5.08 7.71
CA ASP A 29 5.15 5.34 9.00
C ASP A 29 5.94 6.67 9.01
N ARG A 30 6.48 7.09 7.87
CA ARG A 30 7.39 8.24 7.72
C ARG A 30 7.17 8.97 6.38
N PRO A 31 5.95 9.42 6.04
CA PRO A 31 5.61 9.93 4.71
C PRO A 31 6.54 11.05 4.23
N ALA A 32 6.99 11.92 5.13
CA ALA A 32 7.86 13.05 4.80
C ALA A 32 9.21 12.66 4.15
N THR A 33 9.70 11.43 4.36
CA THR A 33 10.98 10.96 3.78
C THR A 33 10.81 10.40 2.36
N VAL A 34 9.57 10.23 1.90
CA VAL A 34 9.22 9.69 0.58
C VAL A 34 8.89 10.85 -0.36
N ARG A 35 9.25 10.75 -1.64
CA ARG A 35 8.86 11.77 -2.63
C ARG A 35 7.33 11.81 -2.78
N GLU A 36 6.75 12.99 -2.94
CA GLU A 36 5.29 13.18 -3.09
C GLU A 36 4.71 12.30 -4.21
N ALA A 37 5.37 12.26 -5.38
CA ALA A 37 4.92 11.43 -6.50
C ALA A 37 4.81 9.93 -6.13
N THR A 38 5.72 9.42 -5.29
CA THR A 38 5.69 8.04 -4.81
C THR A 38 4.58 7.85 -3.76
N ARG A 39 4.37 8.83 -2.88
CA ARG A 39 3.25 8.79 -1.91
C ARG A 39 1.90 8.69 -2.63
N VAL A 40 1.69 9.51 -3.67
CA VAL A 40 0.44 9.51 -4.45
C VAL A 40 0.19 8.13 -5.09
N LYS A 41 1.21 7.51 -5.70
CA LYS A 41 1.08 6.16 -6.28
C LYS A 41 0.68 5.11 -5.23
N VAL A 42 1.35 5.13 -4.07
CA VAL A 42 1.05 4.21 -2.98
C VAL A 42 -0.36 4.45 -2.43
N GLN A 43 -0.76 5.70 -2.23
CA GLN A 43 -2.09 6.04 -1.72
C GLN A 43 -3.21 5.63 -2.68
N SER A 44 -2.99 5.79 -4.00
CA SER A 44 -3.90 5.28 -5.02
C SER A 44 -4.02 3.76 -4.96
N ALA A 45 -2.90 3.04 -4.86
CA ALA A 45 -2.92 1.58 -4.74
C ALA A 45 -3.61 1.08 -3.45
N ILE A 46 -3.43 1.79 -2.33
CA ILE A 46 -4.13 1.51 -1.07
C ILE A 46 -5.64 1.65 -1.26
N SER A 47 -6.09 2.73 -1.89
CA SER A 47 -7.52 2.98 -2.18
C SER A 47 -8.11 1.93 -3.11
N ASP A 48 -7.43 1.63 -4.22
CA ASP A 48 -7.87 0.64 -5.22
C ASP A 48 -8.04 -0.75 -4.62
N LEU A 49 -7.14 -1.13 -3.69
CA LEU A 49 -7.15 -2.45 -3.07
C LEU A 49 -8.00 -2.51 -1.79
N GLY A 50 -8.49 -1.37 -1.28
CA GLY A 50 -9.11 -1.30 0.04
C GLY A 50 -8.16 -1.78 1.15
N TYR A 51 -6.85 -1.52 1.00
CA TYR A 51 -5.85 -1.97 1.96
C TYR A 51 -6.00 -1.19 3.27
N VAL A 52 -6.16 -1.92 4.37
CA VAL A 52 -6.10 -1.37 5.73
C VAL A 52 -4.89 -1.97 6.42
N ARG A 53 -4.02 -1.12 6.98
CA ARG A 53 -2.89 -1.60 7.77
C ARG A 53 -3.43 -2.34 9.00
N GLY A 54 -3.12 -3.62 9.09
CA GLY A 54 -3.40 -4.42 10.27
C GLY A 54 -2.48 -4.05 11.43
N ARG A 55 -2.91 -4.37 12.65
CA ARG A 55 -2.07 -4.34 13.85
C ARG A 55 -1.02 -5.45 13.80
#